data_AF-A0A721YBI3-F1
#
_entry.id   AF-A0A721YBI3-F1
#
_cell.length_a   1.000
_cell.length_b   1.000
_cell.length_c   1.000
_cell.angle_alpha   90.00
_cell.angle_beta   90.00
_cell.angle_gamma   90.00
#
_symmetry.space_group_name_H-M   'P 1'
#
loop_
_entity.id
_entity.type
_entity.pdbx_description
1 polymer ?
#
loop_
_entity_poly.entity_id
_entity_poly.type
_entity_poly.pdbx_seq_one_letter_code
_entity_poly.pdbx_strand_id
1 'polypeptide(L)' 'MRNTSPEIAEAIFEVAHYDEKLAEKIWEEGSDEVLIKAFEKTDKDSLFWGEQIIERKNV' A
#
# COMPACT_ATOMS: atom_id res chain seq x y z
N MET A 1 -13.16 -8.61 -4.22
CA MET A 1 -12.24 -7.49 -4.53
C MET A 1 -11.31 -7.34 -3.34
N ARG A 2 -9.99 -7.26 -3.55
CA ARG A 2 -9.03 -6.98 -2.46
C ARG A 2 -9.39 -5.59 -1.92
N ASN A 3 -9.74 -5.47 -0.64
CA ASN A 3 -10.11 -4.19 -0.03
C ASN A 3 -8.85 -3.34 0.22
N THR A 4 -8.19 -2.90 -0.85
CA THR A 4 -6.94 -2.13 -0.78
C THR A 4 -7.21 -0.70 -1.21
N SER A 5 -6.81 0.27 -0.40
CA SER A 5 -6.88 1.69 -0.73
C SER A 5 -6.13 1.97 -2.04
N PRO A 6 -6.64 2.86 -2.91
CA PRO A 6 -5.96 3.18 -4.16
C PRO A 6 -4.54 3.72 -3.94
N GLU A 7 -4.31 4.46 -2.86
CA GLU A 7 -2.98 4.99 -2.51
C GLU A 7 -1.96 3.87 -2.23
N ILE A 8 -2.38 2.81 -1.54
CA ILE A 8 -1.54 1.62 -1.30
C ILE A 8 -1.36 0.84 -2.59
N ALA A 9 -2.43 0.62 -3.37
CA ALA A 9 -2.33 -0.09 -4.64
C ALA A 9 -1.34 0.61 -5.60
N GLU A 10 -1.44 1.93 -5.74
CA GLU A 10 -0.53 2.73 -6.56
C GLU A 10 0.91 2.65 -6.06
N ALA A 11 1.13 2.83 -4.75
CA ALA A 11 2.47 2.74 -4.15
C ALA A 11 3.11 1.34 -4.34
N ILE A 12 2.32 0.26 -4.26
CA ILE A 12 2.80 -1.11 -4.57
C ILE A 12 3.32 -1.18 -6.01
N PHE A 13 2.55 -0.66 -6.98
CA PHE A 13 2.98 -0.67 -8.38
C PHE A 13 4.20 0.21 -8.64
N GLU A 14 4.30 1.36 -7.97
CA GLU A 14 5.49 2.23 -8.07
C GLU A 14 6.74 1.55 -7.53
N VAL A 15 6.67 0.94 -6.34
CA VAL A 15 7.78 0.19 -5.72
C VAL A 15 8.15 -1.04 -6.54
N ALA A 16 7.15 -1.71 -7.12
CA ALA A 16 7.37 -2.86 -7.99
C ALA A 16 7.87 -2.49 -9.39
N HIS A 17 8.03 -1.19 -9.71
CA HIS A 17 8.31 -0.72 -11.07
C HIS A 17 7.35 -1.30 -12.13
N TYR A 18 6.08 -1.44 -11.75
CA TYR A 18 5.02 -2.03 -12.55
C TYR A 18 5.24 -3.50 -12.96
N ASP A 19 6.15 -4.22 -12.30
CA ASP A 19 6.21 -5.68 -12.41
C ASP A 19 5.07 -6.31 -11.61
N GLU A 20 4.11 -6.92 -12.31
CA GLU A 20 2.90 -7.48 -11.69
C GLU A 20 3.19 -8.59 -10.67
N LYS A 21 4.23 -9.41 -10.90
CA LYS A 21 4.57 -10.50 -9.98
C LYS A 21 5.20 -9.96 -8.71
N LEU A 22 6.05 -8.95 -8.85
CA LEU A 22 6.64 -8.26 -7.70
C LEU A 22 5.56 -7.47 -6.95
N ALA A 23 4.64 -6.81 -7.65
CA ALA A 23 3.51 -6.11 -7.04
C ALA A 23 2.62 -7.07 -6.24
N GLU A 24 2.30 -8.24 -6.80
CA GLU A 24 1.56 -9.28 -6.08
C GLU A 24 2.33 -9.77 -4.85
N LYS A 25 3.63 -10.04 -4.99
CA LYS A 25 4.48 -10.45 -3.86
C LYS A 25 4.50 -9.40 -2.75
N ILE A 26 4.69 -8.13 -3.09
CA ILE A 26 4.66 -7.02 -2.12
C ILE A 26 3.28 -6.96 -1.45
N TRP A 27 2.19 -7.11 -2.22
CA TRP A 27 0.84 -7.11 -1.66
C TRP A 27 0.63 -8.23 -0.63
N GLU A 28 1.19 -9.41 -0.87
CA GLU A 28 1.10 -10.56 0.03
C GLU A 28 2.00 -10.43 1.27
N GLU A 29 3.23 -9.93 1.10
CA GLU A 29 4.25 -9.89 2.16
C GLU A 29 4.20 -8.60 3.00
N GLY A 30 3.63 -7.52 2.46
CA GLY A 30 3.69 -6.18 3.05
C GLY A 30 5.00 -5.43 2.74
N SER A 31 4.99 -4.11 2.89
CA SER A 31 6.18 -3.26 2.72
C SER A 31 6.03 -1.92 3.42
N ASP A 32 6.96 -1.58 4.31
CA ASP A 32 6.99 -0.28 4.99
C ASP A 32 7.19 0.87 4.00
N GLU A 33 7.99 0.66 2.94
CA GLU A 33 8.20 1.66 1.89
C GLU A 33 6.90 2.00 1.17
N VAL A 34 6.05 0.99 0.92
CA VAL A 34 4.72 1.19 0.33
C VAL A 34 3.85 2.02 1.25
N LEU A 35 3.86 1.75 2.56
CA LEU A 35 3.04 2.49 3.53
C LEU A 35 3.45 3.97 3.57
N ILE A 36 4.76 4.26 3.62
CA ILE A 36 5.28 5.63 3.61
C ILE A 36 4.81 6.35 2.34
N LYS A 37 5.04 5.77 1.16
CA LYS A 37 4.63 6.35 -0.13
C LYS A 37 3.12 6.53 -0.26
N ALA A 38 2.33 5.58 0.24
CA ALA A 38 0.87 5.66 0.19
C ALA A 38 0.35 6.82 1.06
N PHE A 39 0.91 7.02 2.26
CA PHE A 39 0.52 8.11 3.14
C PHE A 39 1.06 9.48 2.70
N GLU A 40 2.11 9.55 1.88
CA GLU A 40 2.54 10.80 1.22
C GLU A 40 1.53 11.29 0.16
N LYS A 41 0.71 10.40 -0.40
CA LYS A 41 -0.26 10.71 -1.47
C LYS A 41 -1.60 11.26 -0.97
N THR A 42 -1.82 11.34 0.33
CA THR A 42 -3.13 11.64 0.92
C THR A 42 -2.98 12.26 2.30
N ASP A 43 -4.04 12.89 2.82
CA ASP A 43 -4.08 13.43 4.19
C ASP A 43 -4.92 12.55 5.14
N LYS A 44 -5.40 11.39 4.67
CA LYS A 44 -6.21 10.46 5.49
C LYS A 44 -5.40 9.93 6.68
N ASP A 45 -6.09 9.69 7.79
CA ASP A 45 -5.51 9.07 8.98
C ASP A 45 -5.36 7.55 8.86
N SER A 46 -6.09 6.92 7.93
CA SER A 46 -6.01 5.48 7.71
C SER A 46 -6.20 5.06 6.26
N LEU A 47 -5.60 3.93 5.91
CA LEU A 47 -5.69 3.27 4.61
C LEU A 47 -5.92 1.77 4.81
N PHE A 48 -6.51 1.11 3.82
CA PHE A 48 -6.80 -0.32 3.85
C PHE A 48 -5.76 -1.09 3.03
N TRP A 49 -5.20 -2.16 3.62
CA TRP A 49 -4.38 -3.16 2.91
C TRP A 49 -5.07 -4.51 3.03
N GLY A 50 -5.91 -4.84 2.05
CA GLY A 50 -6.79 -6.01 2.16
C GLY A 50 -7.78 -5.85 3.32
N GLU A 51 -7.78 -6.79 4.26
CA GLU A 51 -8.68 -6.71 5.43
C GLU A 51 -8.11 -5.86 6.58
N GLN A 52 -6.85 -5.42 6.47
CA GLN A 52 -6.17 -4.63 7.50
C GLN A 52 -6.43 -3.14 7.33
N ILE A 53 -6.60 -2.45 8.46
CA ILE A 53 -6.62 -0.98 8.55
C ILE A 53 -5.27 -0.53 9.08
N ILE A 54 -4.55 0.26 8.29
CA ILE A 54 -3.28 0.86 8.67
C ILE A 54 -3.56 2.30 9.10
N GLU A 55 -3.10 2.69 10.28
CA GLU A 55 -3.20 4.08 10.76
C GLU A 55 -1.88 4.81 10.49
N ARG A 56 -1.96 6.06 10.01
CA ARG A 56 -0.79 6.90 9.68
C ARG A 56 0.22 7.03 10.82
N LYS A 57 -0.25 7.09 12.07
CA LYS A 57 0.62 7.21 13.26
C LYS A 57 1.50 5.98 13.53
N ASN A 58 1.23 4.86 12.87
CA ASN A 58 1.94 3.58 13.03
C ASN A 58 2.87 3.28 11.84
N VAL A 59 3.06 4.24 10.94
CA VAL A 59 3.97 4.20 9.78
C VAL A 59 5.12 5.15 10.04
#